data_AF-A0AAV3P017-F1
#
_entry.id   AF-A0AAV3P017-F1
#
_cell.length_a   1.000
_cell.length_b   1.000
_cell.length_c   1.000
_cell.angle_alpha   90.00
_cell.angle_beta   90.00
_cell.angle_gamma   90.00
#
_symmetry.space_group_name_H-M   'P 1'
#
loop_
_entity.id
_entity.type
_entity.pdbx_description
1 polymer ?
#
loop_
_entity_poly.entity_id
_entity_poly.type
_entity_poly.pdbx_seq_one_letter_code
_entity_poly.pdbx_strand_id
1 'polypeptide(L)'
;MEQVSLSPRNSMNNLSHKLISIAAGEAHTLALSGDGSVYSWGRGPFGRLGTGSEQDQLFPVRVKFPSEDADNKINIVGVATGAYHSLALSDDGSIYGWGYNTCILDDLIIPISYILFSDS
;
A
#
# COMPACT_ATOMS: atom_id res chain seq x y z
N MET A 1 41.78 -4.33 34.63
CA MET A 1 40.86 -3.47 33.84
C MET A 1 40.73 -4.10 32.48
N GLU A 2 39.67 -4.87 32.26
CA GLU A 2 39.41 -5.54 30.98
C GLU A 2 38.60 -4.59 30.10
N GLN A 3 39.13 -4.23 28.93
CA GLN A 3 38.36 -3.50 27.92
C GLN A 3 37.43 -4.49 27.22
N VAL A 4 36.12 -4.28 27.37
CA VAL A 4 35.11 -5.02 26.62
C VAL A 4 35.04 -4.44 25.20
N SER A 5 35.57 -5.18 24.23
CA SER A 5 35.38 -4.92 22.81
C SER A 5 33.92 -5.19 22.43
N LEU A 6 33.14 -4.13 22.22
CA LEU A 6 31.78 -4.23 21.69
C LEU A 6 31.83 -4.47 20.18
N SER A 7 31.53 -5.69 19.73
CA SER A 7 31.28 -6.00 18.32
C SER A 7 29.96 -5.34 17.85
N PRO A 8 29.89 -4.79 16.61
CA PRO A 8 28.72 -4.06 16.14
C PRO A 8 27.55 -5.02 15.90
N ARG A 9 26.62 -5.12 16.85
CA ARG A 9 25.36 -5.83 16.68
C ARG A 9 24.26 -4.87 16.21
N ASN A 10 23.64 -5.23 15.09
CA ASN A 10 22.22 -5.00 14.77
C ASN A 10 21.78 -3.68 14.10
N SER A 11 22.47 -3.21 13.06
CA SER A 11 21.90 -2.17 12.18
C SER A 11 20.86 -2.69 11.15
N MET A 12 20.51 -3.97 11.16
CA MET A 12 19.64 -4.59 10.14
C MET A 12 18.13 -4.66 10.50
N ASN A 13 17.70 -4.29 11.71
CA ASN A 13 16.35 -4.64 12.19
C ASN A 13 15.38 -3.45 12.43
N ASN A 14 15.54 -2.31 11.74
CA ASN A 14 14.58 -1.20 11.88
C ASN A 14 14.06 -0.64 10.55
N LEU A 15 14.18 -1.42 9.46
CA LEU A 15 13.63 -1.05 8.15
C LEU A 15 12.14 -1.43 8.02
N SER A 16 11.64 -2.37 8.83
CA SER A 16 10.29 -2.91 8.70
C SER A 16 9.16 -1.91 8.99
N HIS A 17 9.46 -0.80 9.68
CA HIS A 17 8.49 0.25 9.99
C HIS A 17 8.87 1.62 9.41
N LYS A 18 9.97 1.68 8.64
CA LYS A 18 10.40 2.93 8.03
C LYS A 18 9.54 3.17 6.79
N LEU A 19 8.87 4.31 6.72
CA LEU A 19 8.25 4.75 5.48
C LEU A 19 9.33 5.04 4.43
N ILE A 20 9.23 4.38 3.29
CA ILE A 20 10.18 4.46 2.18
C ILE A 20 9.64 5.28 1.00
N SER A 21 8.32 5.46 0.91
CA SER A 21 7.69 6.28 -0.15
C SER A 21 6.37 6.88 0.32
N ILE A 22 5.96 7.98 -0.32
CA ILE A 22 4.71 8.69 -0.09
C ILE A 22 4.14 9.20 -1.43
N ALA A 23 2.82 9.16 -1.59
CA ALA A 23 2.12 9.72 -2.73
C ALA A 23 0.89 10.52 -2.24
N ALA A 24 0.62 11.68 -2.82
CA ALA A 24 -0.48 12.54 -2.43
C ALA A 24 -1.40 12.81 -3.62
N GLY A 25 -2.68 12.50 -3.45
CA GLY A 25 -3.75 12.88 -4.38
C GLY A 25 -4.35 14.24 -4.01
N GLU A 26 -5.57 14.52 -4.49
CA GLU A 26 -6.24 15.81 -4.24
C GLU A 26 -6.48 16.06 -2.74
N ALA A 27 -6.96 15.04 -2.02
CA ALA A 27 -7.30 15.14 -0.60
C ALA A 27 -7.01 13.85 0.19
N HIS A 28 -6.17 12.96 -0.35
CA HIS A 28 -5.76 11.73 0.32
C HIS A 28 -4.27 11.47 0.11
N THR A 29 -3.68 10.68 0.99
CA THR A 29 -2.26 10.33 0.96
C THR A 29 -2.09 8.83 1.08
N LEU A 30 -1.11 8.28 0.38
CA LEU A 30 -0.60 6.92 0.55
C LEU A 30 0.83 6.98 1.08
N ALA A 31 1.19 6.05 1.97
CA ALA A 31 2.55 5.82 2.38
C ALA A 31 2.91 4.34 2.28
N LEU A 32 4.12 4.07 1.80
CA LEU A 32 4.68 2.73 1.70
C LEU A 32 5.76 2.54 2.76
N SER A 33 5.64 1.47 3.54
CA SER A 33 6.63 1.04 4.52
C SER A 33 7.64 0.06 3.90
N GLY A 34 8.85 0.00 4.47
CA GLY A 34 9.93 -0.88 4.03
C GLY A 34 9.64 -2.38 4.18
N ASP A 35 8.57 -2.75 4.88
CA ASP A 35 8.05 -4.13 4.93
C ASP A 35 6.97 -4.42 3.87
N GLY A 36 6.73 -3.49 2.93
CA GLY A 36 5.71 -3.63 1.89
C GLY A 36 4.29 -3.29 2.34
N SER A 37 4.09 -2.79 3.56
CA SER A 37 2.77 -2.35 4.04
C SER A 37 2.40 -0.98 3.47
N VAL A 38 1.15 -0.81 3.05
CA VAL A 38 0.60 0.48 2.58
C VAL A 38 -0.36 1.07 3.61
N TYR A 39 -0.24 2.37 3.84
CA TYR A 39 -1.12 3.14 4.70
C TYR A 39 -1.78 4.27 3.92
N SER A 40 -3.01 4.61 4.25
CA SER A 40 -3.77 5.69 3.62
C SER A 40 -4.48 6.57 4.66
N TRP A 41 -4.64 7.86 4.36
CA TRP A 41 -5.42 8.80 5.16
C TRP A 41 -5.90 9.99 4.33
N GLY A 42 -6.79 10.79 4.90
CA GLY A 42 -7.45 11.93 4.25
C GLY A 42 -8.90 11.64 3.91
N ARG A 43 -9.38 12.14 2.77
CA ARG A 43 -10.76 11.98 2.31
C ARG A 43 -11.06 10.55 1.85
N GLY A 44 -12.17 10.00 2.34
CA GLY A 44 -12.67 8.66 2.04
C GLY A 44 -13.58 8.49 0.81
N PRO A 45 -14.32 9.51 0.30
CA PRO A 45 -15.27 9.33 -0.80
C PRO A 45 -14.69 8.63 -2.02
N PHE A 46 -15.51 7.77 -2.65
CA PHE A 46 -15.14 6.84 -3.72
C PHE A 46 -14.27 5.66 -3.29
N GLY A 47 -14.10 5.43 -1.98
CA GLY A 47 -13.28 4.33 -1.46
C GLY A 47 -11.78 4.51 -1.69
N ARG A 48 -11.31 5.74 -1.94
CA ARG A 48 -9.90 6.05 -2.30
C ARG A 48 -8.87 5.73 -1.21
N LEU A 49 -9.32 5.36 -0.01
CA LEU A 49 -8.48 4.92 1.08
C LEU A 49 -8.30 3.39 1.14
N GLY A 50 -9.09 2.60 0.41
CA GLY A 50 -8.93 1.15 0.34
C GLY A 50 -9.25 0.43 1.67
N THR A 51 -10.10 1.03 2.51
CA THR A 51 -10.48 0.50 3.84
C THR A 51 -11.80 -0.30 3.81
N GLY A 52 -12.44 -0.43 2.65
CA GLY A 52 -13.82 -0.94 2.54
C GLY A 52 -14.88 0.05 3.05
N SER A 53 -14.50 1.32 3.25
CA SER A 53 -15.38 2.40 3.70
C SER A 53 -15.08 3.69 2.94
N GLU A 54 -16.11 4.53 2.79
CA GLU A 54 -15.97 5.88 2.22
C GLU A 54 -15.74 6.96 3.29
N GLN A 55 -15.54 6.58 4.55
CA GLN A 55 -15.29 7.53 5.63
C GLN A 55 -13.87 8.10 5.58
N ASP A 56 -13.78 9.41 5.81
CA ASP A 56 -12.51 10.12 6.00
C ASP A 56 -11.71 9.50 7.15
N GLN A 57 -10.40 9.43 6.98
CA GLN A 57 -9.46 8.96 8.00
C GLN A 57 -8.51 10.09 8.36
N LEU A 58 -8.54 10.52 9.63
CA LEU A 58 -7.65 11.57 10.13
C LEU A 58 -6.23 11.05 10.41
N PHE A 59 -6.09 9.73 10.54
CA PHE A 59 -4.83 9.06 10.85
C PHE A 59 -4.55 7.98 9.82
N PRO A 60 -3.27 7.60 9.60
CA PRO A 60 -2.91 6.51 8.71
C PRO A 60 -3.62 5.21 9.09
N VAL A 61 -4.34 4.62 8.13
CA VAL A 61 -4.98 3.30 8.25
C VAL A 61 -4.30 2.37 7.27
N ARG A 62 -4.03 1.13 7.70
CA ARG A 62 -3.41 0.12 6.83
C ARG A 62 -4.40 -0.36 5.78
N VAL A 63 -4.00 -0.30 4.51
CA VAL A 63 -4.77 -0.83 3.38
C VAL A 63 -4.65 -2.36 3.39
N LYS A 64 -5.76 -3.06 3.14
CA LYS A 64 -5.80 -4.52 3.09
C LYS A 64 -5.84 -4.98 1.64
N PHE A 65 -4.99 -5.94 1.28
CA PHE A 65 -4.96 -6.53 -0.06
C PHE A 65 -5.58 -7.95 -0.07
N PRO A 66 -6.01 -8.50 -1.23
CA PRO A 66 -6.86 -9.70 -1.33
C PRO A 66 -6.24 -11.05 -0.92
N SER A 67 -5.07 -11.09 -0.29
CA SER A 67 -4.42 -12.33 0.12
C SER A 67 -3.58 -12.18 1.38
N GLU A 68 -4.05 -11.42 2.39
CA GLU A 68 -3.38 -11.37 3.70
C GLU A 68 -3.58 -12.64 4.55
N ASP A 69 -3.59 -13.82 3.95
CA ASP A 69 -3.33 -15.05 4.70
C ASP A 69 -1.83 -15.10 5.04
N ALA A 70 -1.48 -15.65 6.21
CA ALA A 70 -0.13 -15.57 6.79
C ALA A 70 1.00 -16.05 5.87
N ASP A 71 0.69 -16.89 4.87
CA ASP A 71 1.64 -17.48 3.93
C ASP A 71 1.76 -16.75 2.59
N ASN A 72 0.86 -15.80 2.25
CA ASN A 72 0.83 -15.14 0.94
C ASN A 72 0.76 -13.61 1.02
N LYS A 73 1.57 -13.02 1.91
CA LYS A 73 1.70 -11.57 2.06
C LYS A 73 2.09 -10.93 0.72
N ILE A 74 1.24 -10.04 0.23
CA ILE A 74 1.57 -9.16 -0.89
C ILE A 74 2.60 -8.12 -0.42
N ASN A 75 3.72 -8.05 -1.14
CA ASN A 75 4.78 -7.11 -0.87
C ASN A 75 4.72 -5.95 -1.87
N ILE A 76 4.26 -4.78 -1.41
CA ILE A 76 4.18 -3.58 -2.26
C ILE A 76 5.56 -2.94 -2.36
N VAL A 77 5.95 -2.59 -3.59
CA VAL A 77 7.23 -1.92 -3.91
C VAL A 77 7.04 -0.51 -4.46
N GLY A 78 5.81 -0.14 -4.83
CA GLY A 78 5.50 1.20 -5.33
C GLY A 78 4.07 1.63 -5.03
N VAL A 79 3.87 2.94 -4.87
CA VAL A 79 2.54 3.56 -4.69
C VAL A 79 2.41 4.79 -5.58
N ALA A 80 1.21 5.06 -6.08
CA ALA A 80 0.89 6.26 -6.83
C ALA A 80 -0.56 6.69 -6.55
N THR A 81 -0.86 7.97 -6.80
CA THR A 81 -2.18 8.54 -6.59
C THR A 81 -2.60 9.36 -7.79
N GLY A 82 -3.85 9.18 -8.22
CA GLY A 82 -4.58 10.16 -9.01
C GLY A 82 -5.29 11.17 -8.11
N ALA A 83 -6.14 12.03 -8.68
CA ALA A 83 -6.94 12.97 -7.88
C ALA A 83 -7.90 12.23 -6.92
N TYR A 84 -8.54 11.17 -7.42
CA TYR A 84 -9.62 10.44 -6.76
C TYR A 84 -9.40 8.93 -6.64
N HIS A 85 -8.25 8.42 -7.10
CA HIS A 85 -7.90 7.01 -7.04
C HIS A 85 -6.45 6.81 -6.59
N SER A 86 -6.14 5.58 -6.25
CA SER A 86 -4.88 5.12 -5.68
C SER A 86 -4.42 3.87 -6.42
N LEU A 87 -3.11 3.69 -6.50
CA LEU A 87 -2.46 2.56 -7.14
C LEU A 87 -1.32 2.03 -6.25
N ALA A 88 -1.13 0.72 -6.27
CA ALA A 88 0.03 0.06 -5.67
C ALA A 88 0.61 -0.99 -6.62
N LEU A 89 1.93 -1.13 -6.64
CA LEU A 89 2.66 -2.12 -7.43
C LEU A 89 3.29 -3.13 -6.48
N SER A 90 3.03 -4.42 -6.65
CA SER A 90 3.72 -5.50 -5.93
C SER A 90 5.04 -5.89 -6.60
N ASP A 91 5.89 -6.58 -5.84
CA ASP A 91 7.16 -7.13 -6.34
C ASP A 91 6.99 -8.21 -7.41
N ASP A 92 5.85 -8.91 -7.44
CA ASP A 92 5.48 -9.86 -8.49
C ASP A 92 5.01 -9.20 -9.80
N GLY A 93 4.91 -7.86 -9.83
CA GLY A 93 4.48 -7.08 -10.99
C GLY A 93 2.98 -6.84 -11.09
N SER A 94 2.16 -7.33 -10.15
CA SER A 94 0.74 -7.01 -10.08
C SER A 94 0.52 -5.55 -9.69
N ILE A 95 -0.48 -4.90 -10.30
CA ILE A 95 -0.87 -3.53 -9.96
C ILE A 95 -2.25 -3.56 -9.34
N TYR A 96 -2.41 -2.98 -8.17
CA TYR A 96 -3.67 -2.85 -7.45
C TYR A 96 -4.19 -1.44 -7.60
N GLY A 97 -5.50 -1.28 -7.85
CA GLY A 97 -6.13 0.04 -7.95
C GLY A 97 -7.42 0.12 -7.14
N TRP A 98 -7.65 1.27 -6.51
CA TRP A 98 -8.88 1.56 -5.76
C TRP A 98 -9.23 3.05 -5.79
N GLY A 99 -10.49 3.40 -5.54
CA GLY A 99 -10.99 4.77 -5.67
C GLY A 99 -11.94 4.98 -6.86
N TYR A 100 -12.09 6.24 -7.28
CA TYR A 100 -12.98 6.62 -8.38
C TYR A 100 -12.47 6.12 -9.73
N ASN A 101 -13.35 5.47 -10.50
CA ASN A 101 -13.08 4.90 -11.84
C ASN A 101 -12.01 3.80 -11.92
N THR A 102 -11.61 3.21 -10.79
CA THR A 102 -10.88 1.93 -10.77
C THR A 102 -11.89 0.81 -10.64
N CYS A 103 -11.85 -0.15 -11.56
CA CYS A 103 -12.79 -1.28 -11.63
C CYS A 103 -12.76 -2.06 -10.30
N ILE A 104 -13.77 -1.86 -9.47
CA ILE A 104 -14.09 -2.69 -8.32
C ILE A 104 -15.31 -3.50 -8.75
N LEU A 105 -15.09 -4.73 -9.20
CA LEU A 105 -16.13 -5.76 -9.17
C LEU A 105 -16.00 -6.40 -7.78
N ASP A 106 -16.97 -6.09 -6.92
CA ASP A 106 -17.22 -6.71 -5.62
C ASP A 106 -16.07 -6.70 -4.61
N ASP A 107 -15.88 -5.60 -3.88
CA ASP A 107 -15.09 -5.47 -2.63
C ASP A 107 -13.64 -5.99 -2.63
N LEU A 108 -13.13 -6.43 -3.78
CA LEU A 108 -11.83 -7.05 -3.95
C LEU A 108 -10.96 -6.10 -4.76
N ILE A 109 -9.82 -5.70 -4.19
CA ILE A 109 -8.80 -4.93 -4.91
C ILE A 109 -8.22 -5.83 -6.01
N ILE A 110 -8.80 -5.83 -7.20
CA ILE A 110 -8.33 -6.70 -8.27
C ILE A 110 -7.00 -6.20 -8.84
N PRO A 111 -6.06 -7.09 -9.17
CA PRO A 111 -4.89 -6.72 -9.91
C PRO A 111 -5.29 -6.30 -11.34
N ILE A 112 -4.85 -5.12 -11.78
CA ILE A 112 -5.04 -4.54 -13.12
C ILE A 112 -4.40 -5.44 -14.20
N SER A 113 -3.61 -6.46 -13.84
CA SER A 113 -3.14 -7.49 -14.78
C SER A 113 -4.29 -8.26 -15.46
N TYR A 114 -5.53 -8.18 -14.96
CA TYR A 114 -6.72 -8.73 -15.63
C TYR A 114 -7.37 -7.77 -16.66
N ILE A 115 -6.90 -6.53 -16.79
CA ILE A 115 -7.33 -5.58 -17.83
C ILE A 115 -6.23 -5.47 -18.88
N LEU A 116 -5.92 -6.59 -19.53
CA LEU A 116 -5.33 -6.55 -20.87
C LEU A 116 -6.23 -7.37 -21.79
N PHE A 117 -6.72 -6.70 -22.84
CA PHE A 117 -7.56 -7.16 -23.95
C PHE A 117 -9.07 -7.23 -23.69
N SER A 118 -9.74 -6.08 -23.75
CA SER A 118 -10.98 -5.99 -24.52
C SER A 118 -10.70 -5.22 -25.81
N ASP A 119 -9.95 -5.84 -26.73
CA ASP A 119 -10.01 -5.48 -28.14
C ASP A 119 -10.53 -6.70 -28.92
N SER A 120 -11.85 -6.71 -29.13
CA SER A 120 -12.51 -7.14 -30.37
C SER A 120 -14.01 -6.83 -30.30
#